data_AF-A0A0F9VD56-F1
#
_entry.id   AF-A0A0F9VD56-F1
#
_cell.length_a   1.000
_cell.length_b   1.000
_cell.length_c   1.000
_cell.angle_alpha   90.00
_cell.angle_beta   90.00
_cell.angle_gamma   90.00
#
_symmetry.space_group_name_H-M   'P 1'
#
loop_
_entity.id
_entity.type
_entity.pdbx_description
1 polymer ?
#
loop_
_entity_poly.entity_id
_entity_poly.type
_entity_poly.pdbx_seq_one_letter_code
_entity_poly.pdbx_strand_id
1 'polypeptide(L)'
;MKIKGGDLKLWMDEDWPGDDFYWDHDLFDDEPDPELTYDTDDLGPLLYQGHDEDPTGGKGIDLAKQVRRWRKVTGKTVFSVAVPKEKEAEFKAYIKSLGGSTL
;
A
#
# COMPACT_ATOMS: atom_id res chain seq x y z
N MET A 1 8.03 3.36 9.28
CA MET A 1 8.69 3.56 7.94
C MET A 1 8.45 4.99 7.51
N LYS A 2 9.29 5.65 6.71
CA LYS A 2 9.04 7.07 6.35
C LYS A 2 8.38 7.27 4.98
N ILE A 3 7.54 8.31 4.89
CA ILE A 3 6.90 8.78 3.65
C ILE A 3 6.82 10.31 3.61
N LYS A 4 7.08 10.91 2.44
CA LYS A 4 6.85 12.35 2.24
C LYS A 4 5.36 12.63 2.11
N GLY A 5 4.88 13.77 2.57
CA GLY A 5 3.45 14.11 2.45
C GLY A 5 2.95 14.12 1.01
N GLY A 6 3.76 14.56 0.05
CA GLY A 6 3.39 14.52 -1.37
C GLY A 6 3.17 13.09 -1.89
N ASP A 7 4.02 12.14 -1.48
CA ASP A 7 3.85 10.73 -1.82
C ASP A 7 2.65 10.11 -1.09
N LEU A 8 2.41 10.53 0.15
CA LEU A 8 1.28 10.06 0.95
C LEU A 8 -0.04 10.49 0.33
N LYS A 9 -0.15 11.75 -0.09
CA LYS A 9 -1.32 12.26 -0.83
C LYS A 9 -1.53 11.50 -2.13
N LEU A 10 -0.46 11.28 -2.90
CA LEU A 10 -0.55 10.53 -4.15
C LEU A 10 -1.03 9.09 -3.92
N TRP A 11 -0.54 8.41 -2.87
CA TRP A 11 -1.04 7.09 -2.48
C TRP A 11 -2.52 7.13 -2.09
N MET A 12 -2.95 8.13 -1.31
CA MET A 12 -4.36 8.31 -0.93
C MET A 12 -5.26 8.47 -2.16
N ASP A 13 -4.78 9.14 -3.21
CA ASP A 13 -5.56 9.37 -4.42
C ASP A 13 -5.61 8.15 -5.36
N GLU A 14 -4.58 7.31 -5.37
CA GLU A 14 -4.42 6.23 -6.35
C GLU A 14 -4.76 4.82 -5.84
N ASP A 15 -4.49 4.52 -4.57
CA ASP A 15 -4.51 3.15 -4.03
C ASP A 15 -5.13 3.11 -2.63
N TRP A 16 -6.12 3.98 -2.37
CA TRP A 16 -6.99 3.88 -1.20
C TRP A 16 -7.79 2.57 -1.23
N PRO A 17 -7.94 1.86 -0.09
CA PRO A 17 -8.56 0.53 -0.06
C PRO A 17 -10.08 0.52 -0.31
N GLY A 18 -10.72 1.69 -0.45
CA GLY A 18 -12.14 1.87 -0.75
C GLY A 18 -12.88 2.75 0.25
N ASP A 19 -14.13 3.08 -0.07
CA ASP A 19 -14.95 4.05 0.68
C ASP A 19 -15.32 3.57 2.10
N ASP A 20 -15.30 2.25 2.33
CA ASP A 20 -15.55 1.65 3.63
C ASP A 20 -14.40 1.82 4.63
N PHE A 21 -13.28 2.42 4.20
CA PHE A 21 -12.14 2.68 5.07
C PHE A 21 -11.96 4.17 5.33
N TYR A 22 -11.69 4.49 6.59
CA TYR A 22 -11.32 5.82 7.04
C TYR A 22 -9.99 5.78 7.77
N TRP A 23 -9.46 6.96 8.04
CA TRP A 23 -8.17 7.11 8.69
C TRP A 23 -8.29 8.13 9.81
N ASP A 24 -8.08 7.64 11.03
CA ASP A 24 -8.18 8.44 12.26
C ASP A 24 -6.77 8.78 12.75
N HIS A 25 -6.33 10.00 12.46
CA HIS A 25 -5.04 10.54 12.90
C HIS A 25 -5.15 12.05 13.17
N ASP A 26 -4.19 12.60 13.90
CA ASP A 26 -4.10 14.03 14.27
C ASP A 26 -2.93 14.76 13.58
N LEU A 27 -2.28 14.11 12.62
CA LEU A 27 -1.06 14.62 11.97
C LEU A 27 -1.28 15.74 10.95
N PHE A 28 -2.49 15.89 10.43
CA PHE A 28 -2.92 16.98 9.54
C PHE A 28 -4.45 17.03 9.48
N ASP A 29 -5.01 18.21 9.18
CA ASP A 29 -6.46 18.46 9.22
C ASP A 29 -7.20 18.09 7.93
N ASP A 30 -6.53 18.20 6.77
CA ASP A 30 -7.15 17.97 5.45
C ASP A 30 -6.20 17.16 4.55
N GLU A 31 -5.08 17.75 4.15
CA GLU A 31 -4.05 17.10 3.34
C GLU A 31 -2.68 17.09 4.05
N PRO A 32 -1.85 16.06 3.83
CA PRO A 32 -0.49 16.04 4.36
C PRO A 32 0.36 17.13 3.70
N ASP A 33 1.21 17.80 4.48
CA ASP A 33 2.14 18.81 3.96
C ASP A 33 3.16 18.13 3.02
N PRO A 34 3.24 18.56 1.75
CA PRO A 34 4.06 17.90 0.75
C PRO A 34 5.56 17.86 1.07
N GLU A 35 6.04 18.81 1.88
CA GLU A 35 7.46 18.93 2.25
C GLU A 35 7.80 18.18 3.54
N LEU A 36 6.81 17.81 4.36
CA LEU A 36 7.04 17.06 5.59
C LEU A 36 7.23 15.57 5.34
N THR A 37 7.93 14.93 6.27
CA THR A 37 8.14 13.48 6.29
C THR A 37 7.48 12.90 7.53
N TYR A 38 6.59 11.94 7.32
CA TYR A 38 5.83 11.26 8.35
C TYR A 38 6.40 9.87 8.61
N ASP A 39 6.32 9.40 9.87
CA ASP A 39 6.53 8.00 10.17
C ASP A 39 5.20 7.25 10.06
N THR A 40 5.13 6.22 9.23
CA THR A 40 3.95 5.39 9.02
C THR A 40 3.48 4.67 10.27
N ASP A 41 4.36 4.52 11.26
CA ASP A 41 4.01 3.89 12.52
C ASP A 41 3.24 4.89 13.42
N ASP A 42 3.51 6.20 13.27
CA ASP A 42 2.76 7.30 13.93
C ASP A 42 1.44 7.59 13.21
N LEU A 43 1.37 7.31 11.90
CA LEU A 43 0.16 7.46 11.09
C LEU A 43 -0.95 6.48 11.50
N GLY A 44 -0.64 5.34 12.14
CA GLY A 44 -1.64 4.36 12.56
C GLY A 44 -2.29 3.56 11.41
N PRO A 45 -3.25 2.66 11.74
CA PRO A 45 -3.94 1.85 10.74
C PRO A 45 -5.13 2.60 10.11
N LEU A 46 -5.53 2.16 8.91
CA LEU A 46 -6.82 2.52 8.31
C LEU A 46 -7.91 1.66 8.95
N LEU A 47 -8.98 2.28 9.40
CA LEU A 47 -10.06 1.62 10.12
C LEU A 47 -11.25 1.36 9.19
N TYR A 48 -11.99 0.28 9.44
CA TYR A 48 -13.19 -0.07 8.67
C TYR A 48 -14.43 0.59 9.29
N GLN A 49 -15.26 1.20 8.45
CA GLN A 49 -16.54 1.85 8.80
C GLN A 49 -17.71 1.37 7.93
N GLY A 50 -17.50 0.36 7.07
CA GLY A 50 -18.53 -0.18 6.21
C GLY A 50 -19.65 -0.88 6.97
N HIS A 51 -20.74 -1.18 6.26
CA HIS A 51 -21.95 -1.79 6.86
C HIS A 51 -21.81 -3.28 7.18
N ASP A 52 -20.87 -3.98 6.53
CA ASP A 52 -20.69 -5.42 6.65
C ASP A 52 -19.73 -5.78 7.81
N GLU A 53 -19.44 -7.08 7.95
CA GLU A 53 -18.44 -7.56 8.92
C GLU A 53 -17.05 -7.01 8.57
N ASP A 54 -16.37 -6.43 9.58
CA ASP A 54 -15.04 -5.86 9.38
C ASP A 54 -14.04 -6.93 8.89
N PRO A 55 -13.52 -6.80 7.66
CA PRO A 55 -12.63 -7.80 7.06
C PRO A 55 -11.26 -7.88 7.77
N THR A 56 -10.94 -6.90 8.61
CA THR A 56 -9.70 -6.83 9.41
C THR A 56 -9.87 -7.39 10.82
N GLY A 57 -11.11 -7.71 11.23
CA GLY A 57 -11.43 -8.17 12.58
C GLY A 57 -11.12 -7.14 13.67
N GLY A 58 -11.38 -5.85 13.42
CA GLY A 58 -11.19 -4.74 14.34
C GLY A 58 -9.76 -4.20 14.43
N LYS A 59 -8.83 -4.69 13.60
CA LYS A 59 -7.41 -4.31 13.66
C LYS A 59 -7.04 -3.18 12.72
N GLY A 60 -7.86 -2.94 11.71
CA GLY A 60 -7.55 -2.05 10.60
C GLY A 60 -6.48 -2.58 9.66
N ILE A 61 -6.25 -1.84 8.59
CA ILE A 61 -5.22 -2.10 7.60
C ILE A 61 -3.95 -1.35 8.01
N ASP A 62 -2.83 -2.08 8.06
CA ASP A 62 -1.50 -1.51 8.29
C ASP A 62 -1.09 -0.61 7.11
N LEU A 63 -1.06 0.70 7.36
CA LEU A 63 -0.73 1.72 6.39
C LEU A 63 0.68 1.55 5.81
N ALA A 64 1.65 1.17 6.66
CA ALA A 64 3.02 0.94 6.23
C ALA A 64 3.11 -0.21 5.23
N LYS A 65 2.28 -1.25 5.37
CA LYS A 65 2.20 -2.33 4.37
C LYS A 65 1.57 -1.87 3.07
N GLN A 66 0.50 -1.07 3.12
CA GLN A 66 -0.15 -0.55 1.90
C GLN A 66 0.78 0.36 1.11
N VAL A 67 1.40 1.34 1.77
CA VAL A 67 2.38 2.23 1.13
C VAL A 67 3.56 1.45 0.52
N ARG A 68 4.05 0.39 1.20
CA ARG A 68 5.09 -0.48 0.63
C ARG A 68 4.62 -1.24 -0.60
N ARG A 69 3.38 -1.74 -0.59
CA ARG A 69 2.75 -2.39 -1.76
C ARG A 69 2.65 -1.38 -2.90
N TRP A 70 2.06 -0.22 -2.66
CA TRP A 70 1.90 0.86 -3.64
C TRP A 70 3.26 1.21 -4.27
N ARG A 71 4.28 1.58 -3.48
CA ARG A 71 5.63 1.88 -4.01
C ARG A 71 6.24 0.79 -4.90
N LYS A 72 5.87 -0.48 -4.70
CA LYS A 72 6.35 -1.59 -5.56
C LYS A 72 5.64 -1.63 -6.90
N VAL A 73 4.39 -1.18 -6.98
CA VAL A 73 3.52 -1.29 -8.15
C VAL A 73 3.29 0.03 -8.88
N THR A 74 3.47 1.19 -8.23
CA THR A 74 3.33 2.51 -8.87
C THR A 74 4.26 2.61 -10.08
N GLY A 75 3.69 3.00 -11.23
CA GLY A 75 4.42 3.06 -12.50
C GLY A 75 4.72 1.71 -13.14
N LYS A 76 4.17 0.60 -12.63
CA LYS A 76 4.32 -0.75 -13.19
C LYS A 76 2.97 -1.38 -13.51
N THR A 77 2.95 -2.22 -14.54
CA THR A 77 1.79 -3.08 -14.83
C THR A 77 1.91 -4.38 -14.05
N VAL A 78 0.88 -4.72 -13.28
CA VAL A 78 0.79 -5.97 -12.51
C VAL A 78 -0.17 -6.92 -13.22
N PHE A 79 0.26 -8.16 -13.45
CA PHE A 79 -0.58 -9.22 -13.99
C PHE A 79 -0.23 -10.56 -13.33
N SER A 80 -1.21 -11.47 -13.28
CA SER A 80 -1.03 -12.81 -12.72
C SER A 80 -0.70 -13.82 -13.83
N VAL A 81 0.28 -14.68 -13.58
CA VAL A 81 0.66 -15.77 -14.50
C VAL A 81 0.75 -17.10 -13.76
N ALA A 82 0.32 -18.17 -14.41
CA ALA A 82 0.52 -19.53 -13.92
C ALA A 82 1.81 -20.11 -14.52
N VAL A 83 2.67 -20.68 -13.68
CA VAL A 83 3.96 -21.25 -14.07
C VAL A 83 4.09 -22.64 -13.42
N PRO A 84 4.68 -23.65 -14.09
CA PRO A 84 4.99 -24.92 -13.45
C PRO A 84 5.83 -24.73 -12.18
N LYS A 85 5.52 -25.47 -11.12
CA LYS A 85 6.13 -25.25 -9.77
C LYS A 85 7.66 -25.38 -9.81
N GLU A 86 8.17 -26.32 -10.59
CA GLU A 86 9.58 -26.57 -10.80
C GLU A 86 10.31 -25.42 -11.52
N LYS A 87 9.58 -24.53 -12.20
CA LYS A 87 10.10 -23.35 -12.91
C LYS A 87 9.99 -22.05 -12.11
N GLU A 88 9.45 -22.09 -10.89
CA GLU A 88 9.21 -20.89 -10.08
C GLU A 88 10.50 -20.07 -9.85
N ALA A 89 11.60 -20.72 -9.48
CA ALA A 89 12.86 -20.04 -9.20
C ALA A 89 13.47 -19.40 -10.46
N GLU A 90 13.43 -20.11 -11.58
CA GLU A 90 13.91 -19.63 -12.89
C GLU A 90 13.08 -18.43 -13.36
N PHE A 91 11.75 -18.52 -13.24
CA PHE A 91 10.84 -17.44 -13.60
C PHE A 91 11.04 -16.20 -12.72
N LYS A 92 11.18 -16.36 -11.40
CA LYS A 92 11.50 -15.26 -10.47
C LYS A 92 12.81 -14.58 -10.83
N ALA A 93 13.84 -15.34 -11.21
CA ALA A 93 15.12 -14.79 -11.65
C ALA A 93 14.99 -14.02 -12.98
N TYR A 94 14.22 -14.54 -13.94
CA TYR A 94 13.93 -13.86 -15.20
C TYR A 94 13.17 -12.54 -15.01
N ILE A 95 12.12 -12.53 -14.19
CA ILE A 95 11.39 -11.29 -13.88
C ILE A 95 12.32 -10.26 -13.25
N LYS A 96 13.20 -10.68 -12.34
CA LYS A 96 14.18 -9.80 -11.71
C LYS A 96 15.19 -9.23 -12.73
N SER A 97 15.61 -10.00 -13.74
CA SER A 97 16.54 -9.52 -14.76
C SER A 97 15.93 -8.45 -15.67
N LEU A 98 14.60 -8.42 -15.80
CA LEU A 98 13.85 -7.36 -16.49
C LEU A 98 13.58 -6.11 -15.62
N GLY A 99 14.08 -6.07 -14.39
CA GLY A 99 13.75 -5.01 -13.42
C GLY A 99 12.35 -5.15 -12.80
N GLY A 100 11.67 -6.27 -13.06
CA GLY A 100 10.39 -6.60 -12.46
C GLY A 100 10.52 -7.18 -11.04
N SER A 101 9.39 -7.29 -10.36
CA SER A 101 9.30 -7.87 -9.02
C SER A 101 8.05 -8.73 -8.91
N THR A 102 8.13 -9.81 -8.16
CA THR A 102 6.94 -10.55 -7.71
C THR A 102 6.36 -9.87 -6.48
N LEU A 103 5.03 -9.88 -6.37
CA LEU A 103 4.30 -9.31 -5.23
C LEU A 103 4.18 -10.34 -4.09
#